data_AF-A0A9D7R4R3-F1
#
_entry.id   AF-A0A9D7R4R3-F1
#
_cell.length_a   1.000
_cell.length_b   1.000
_cell.length_c   1.000
_cell.angle_alpha   90.00
_cell.angle_beta   90.00
_cell.angle_gamma   90.00
#
_symmetry.space_group_name_H-M   'P 1'
#
loop_
_entity.id
_entity.type
_entity.pdbx_description
1 polymer ?
#
loop_
_entity_poly.entity_id
_entity_poly.type
_entity_poly.pdbx_seq_one_letter_code
_entity_poly.pdbx_strand_id
1 'polypeptide(L)'
;MLTLQAGLAQWAADLDAQVALAPNPALDWDGNTLHITRYSTQAPGAGLLLVAWTVRSDKGVNQWLRWQSPPLTTRAALQVARTQASQWARNPGDVQRQFEVAITPVEQWSVLTHRNGAWSVGATADSATPSTAPTPASGASAPIPPAPAPFDAVRLVLTLPPGSALGGTLTRDWMRGTLGPGR
;
A
#
# COMPACT_ATOMS: atom_id res chain seq x y z
N MET A 1 -3.38 -13.97 -18.07
CA MET A 1 -2.61 -14.66 -17.00
C MET A 1 -1.35 -13.89 -16.61
N LEU A 2 -0.52 -13.46 -17.57
CA LEU A 2 0.73 -12.74 -17.28
C LEU A 2 0.52 -11.46 -16.44
N THR A 3 -0.52 -10.68 -16.71
CA THR A 3 -0.80 -9.44 -15.96
C THR A 3 -1.14 -9.69 -14.49
N LEU A 4 -1.93 -10.74 -14.18
CA LEU A 4 -2.18 -11.15 -12.79
C LEU A 4 -0.89 -11.61 -12.10
N GLN A 5 -0.07 -12.43 -12.75
CA GLN A 5 1.21 -12.88 -12.17
C GLN A 5 2.16 -11.71 -11.89
N ALA A 6 2.28 -10.77 -12.84
CA ALA A 6 3.07 -9.55 -12.67
C ALA A 6 2.50 -8.68 -11.54
N GLY A 7 1.18 -8.55 -11.45
CA GLY A 7 0.50 -7.82 -10.37
C GLY A 7 0.75 -8.42 -8.99
N LEU A 8 0.69 -9.75 -8.85
CA LEU A 8 1.00 -10.43 -7.59
C LEU A 8 2.48 -10.30 -7.21
N ALA A 9 3.39 -10.35 -8.18
CA ALA A 9 4.81 -10.10 -7.93
C ALA A 9 5.04 -8.64 -7.50
N GLN A 10 4.39 -7.68 -8.16
CA GLN A 10 4.48 -6.27 -7.80
C GLN A 10 3.88 -5.99 -6.42
N TRP A 11 2.77 -6.63 -6.07
CA TRP A 11 2.16 -6.59 -4.73
C TRP A 11 3.15 -7.04 -3.64
N ALA A 12 3.81 -8.20 -3.84
CA ALA A 12 4.82 -8.68 -2.91
C ALA A 12 6.01 -7.71 -2.82
N ALA A 13 6.50 -7.20 -3.94
CA ALA A 13 7.60 -6.25 -3.98
C ALA A 13 7.28 -4.90 -3.30
N ASP A 14 6.02 -4.46 -3.33
CA ASP A 14 5.57 -3.28 -2.59
C ASP A 14 5.60 -3.52 -1.07
N LEU A 15 5.17 -4.71 -0.62
CA LEU A 15 5.20 -5.09 0.78
C LEU A 15 6.62 -5.35 1.31
N ASP A 16 7.51 -5.94 0.51
CA ASP A 16 8.91 -6.18 0.87
C ASP A 16 9.68 -4.88 1.12
N ALA A 17 9.36 -3.83 0.36
CA ALA A 17 10.02 -2.54 0.45
C ALA A 17 9.35 -1.55 1.43
N GLN A 18 8.35 -2.01 2.20
CA GLN A 18 7.58 -1.14 3.10
C GLN A 18 8.48 -0.49 4.16
N VAL A 19 8.16 0.75 4.53
CA VAL A 19 8.87 1.48 5.58
C VAL A 19 7.87 2.27 6.42
N ALA A 20 7.94 2.09 7.74
CA ALA A 20 7.16 2.91 8.67
C ALA A 20 7.91 4.22 8.93
N LEU A 21 7.17 5.31 9.10
CA LEU A 21 7.71 6.66 9.16
C LEU A 21 7.00 7.45 10.25
N ALA A 22 7.56 7.57 11.45
CA ALA A 22 6.83 8.18 12.57
C ALA A 22 6.30 9.59 12.22
N PRO A 23 5.01 9.88 12.49
CA PRO A 23 4.01 9.04 13.18
C PRO A 23 3.18 8.11 12.27
N ASN A 24 3.45 8.07 10.96
CA ASN A 24 2.70 7.31 9.98
C ASN A 24 3.12 5.83 9.92
N PRO A 25 2.15 4.90 9.90
CA PRO A 25 2.46 3.50 9.67
C PRO A 25 2.92 3.24 8.23
N ALA A 26 3.63 2.13 8.04
CA ALA A 26 4.05 1.68 6.72
C ALA A 26 2.85 1.36 5.81
N LEU A 27 1.83 0.72 6.39
CA LEU A 27 0.58 0.36 5.74
C LEU A 27 -0.58 1.09 6.41
N ASP A 28 -1.50 1.59 5.60
CA ASP A 28 -2.68 2.32 6.06
C ASP A 28 -3.88 1.98 5.17
N TRP A 29 -4.99 1.60 5.79
CA TRP A 29 -6.24 1.25 5.11
C TRP A 29 -7.29 2.33 5.35
N ASP A 30 -7.76 2.96 4.27
CA ASP A 30 -8.72 4.06 4.35
C ASP A 30 -10.19 3.63 4.18
N GLY A 31 -10.47 2.32 4.26
CA GLY A 31 -11.77 1.72 4.00
C GLY A 31 -11.95 1.18 2.59
N ASN A 32 -11.14 1.64 1.63
CA ASN A 32 -11.24 1.25 0.21
C ASN A 32 -9.87 0.98 -0.45
N THR A 33 -8.83 1.61 0.08
CA THR A 33 -7.51 1.70 -0.53
C THR A 33 -6.49 1.28 0.49
N LEU A 34 -5.61 0.36 0.09
CA LEU A 34 -4.41 0.08 0.86
C LEU A 34 -3.30 1.01 0.41
N HIS A 35 -2.83 1.86 1.32
CA HIS A 35 -1.64 2.66 1.13
C HIS A 35 -0.42 1.94 1.70
N ILE A 36 0.67 1.95 0.97
CA ILE A 36 1.96 1.39 1.35
C ILE A 36 3.01 2.48 1.12
N THR A 37 3.68 2.90 2.19
CA THR A 37 4.88 3.73 2.05
C THR A 37 6.09 2.81 1.93
N ARG A 38 6.88 2.99 0.87
CA ARG A 38 8.03 2.12 0.57
C ARG A 38 9.24 2.90 0.12
N TYR A 39 10.43 2.30 0.23
CA TYR A 39 11.60 2.83 -0.48
C TYR A 39 11.45 2.63 -1.99
N SER A 40 11.90 3.64 -2.75
CA SER A 40 12.08 3.49 -4.19
C SER A 40 13.23 2.52 -4.46
N THR A 41 12.99 1.55 -5.34
CA THR A 41 14.01 0.59 -5.81
C THR A 41 14.54 0.93 -7.20
N GLN A 42 14.14 2.06 -7.78
CA GLN A 42 14.55 2.46 -9.14
C GLN A 42 15.99 2.98 -9.20
N ALA A 43 16.45 3.66 -8.14
CA ALA A 43 17.84 4.10 -8.01
C ALA A 43 18.21 4.27 -6.52
N PRO A 44 19.48 4.06 -6.14
CA PRO A 44 19.96 4.37 -4.80
C PRO A 44 19.65 5.83 -4.43
N GLY A 45 19.09 6.06 -3.25
CA GLY A 45 18.76 7.42 -2.79
C GLY A 45 17.56 8.07 -3.48
N ALA A 46 16.80 7.34 -4.31
CA ALA A 46 15.60 7.84 -4.99
C ALA A 46 14.41 8.17 -4.05
N GLY A 47 14.63 8.19 -2.74
CA GLY A 47 13.64 8.58 -1.75
C GLY A 47 12.54 7.56 -1.53
N LEU A 48 11.42 8.05 -1.02
CA LEU A 48 10.23 7.27 -0.70
C LEU A 48 9.21 7.32 -1.83
N LEU A 49 8.37 6.31 -1.90
CA LEU A 49 7.18 6.29 -2.75
C LEU A 49 5.97 5.99 -1.89
N LEU A 50 4.85 6.59 -2.26
CA LEU A 50 3.54 6.09 -1.83
C LEU A 50 2.98 5.23 -2.95
N VAL A 51 2.69 3.98 -2.62
CA VAL A 51 1.94 3.07 -3.47
C VAL A 51 0.55 2.90 -2.89
N ALA A 52 -0.45 2.84 -3.76
CA ALA A 52 -1.81 2.54 -3.38
C ALA A 52 -2.34 1.40 -4.24
N TRP A 53 -3.11 0.53 -3.60
CA TRP A 53 -3.80 -0.55 -4.27
C TRP A 53 -5.30 -0.43 -3.95
N THR A 54 -6.16 -0.67 -4.93
CA THR A 54 -7.63 -0.71 -4.72
C THR A 54 -8.34 -1.59 -5.75
N VAL A 55 -9.62 -1.86 -5.52
CA VAL A 55 -10.55 -2.25 -6.58
C VAL A 55 -11.42 -1.07 -6.92
N ARG A 56 -11.50 -0.72 -8.20
CA ARG A 56 -12.41 0.31 -8.68
C ARG A 56 -13.20 -0.18 -9.88
N SER A 57 -14.47 0.20 -9.97
CA SER A 57 -15.29 -0.07 -11.14
C SER A 57 -14.94 0.91 -12.27
N ASP A 58 -14.65 0.39 -13.45
CA ASP A 58 -14.52 1.16 -14.68
C ASP A 58 -15.35 0.49 -15.79
N LYS A 59 -16.27 1.24 -16.39
CA LYS A 59 -17.24 0.76 -17.40
C LYS A 59 -18.00 -0.52 -16.98
N GLY A 60 -18.35 -0.63 -15.70
CA GLY A 60 -19.09 -1.77 -15.15
C GLY A 60 -18.24 -3.00 -14.84
N VAL A 61 -16.92 -2.92 -15.00
CA VAL A 61 -15.99 -3.99 -14.63
C VAL A 61 -15.14 -3.54 -13.46
N ASN A 62 -15.15 -4.32 -12.39
CA ASN A 62 -14.27 -4.11 -11.25
C ASN A 62 -12.83 -4.50 -11.65
N GLN A 63 -11.91 -3.56 -11.49
CA GLN A 63 -10.50 -3.74 -11.82
C GLN A 63 -9.67 -3.68 -10.55
N TRP A 64 -8.74 -4.62 -10.41
CA TRP A 64 -7.65 -4.50 -9.45
C TRP A 64 -6.60 -3.55 -10.00
N LEU A 65 -6.33 -2.48 -9.27
CA LEU A 65 -5.51 -1.38 -9.72
C LEU A 65 -4.38 -1.08 -8.74
N ARG A 66 -3.29 -0.56 -9.29
CA ARG A 66 -2.17 0.01 -8.55
C ARG A 66 -1.98 1.46 -8.94
N TRP A 67 -1.60 2.29 -7.99
CA TRP A 67 -1.18 3.68 -8.19
C TRP A 67 0.14 3.93 -7.49
N GLN A 68 0.98 4.81 -8.04
CA GLN A 68 2.26 5.16 -7.43
C GLN A 68 2.60 6.63 -7.61
N SER A 69 3.00 7.29 -6.52
CA SER A 69 3.44 8.67 -6.56
C SER A 69 4.79 8.83 -7.29
N PRO A 70 5.14 10.06 -7.71
CA PRO A 70 6.53 10.46 -7.89
C PRO A 70 7.36 10.28 -6.60
N PRO A 71 8.71 10.31 -6.68
CA PRO A 71 9.60 10.30 -5.51
C PRO A 71 9.26 11.38 -4.47
N LEU A 72 9.26 10.97 -3.21
CA LEU A 72 8.89 11.79 -2.05
C LEU A 72 10.10 11.97 -1.13
N THR A 73 10.35 13.21 -0.73
CA THR A 73 11.48 13.58 0.16
C THR A 73 11.04 14.27 1.46
N THR A 74 9.79 14.73 1.55
CA THR A 74 9.25 15.45 2.71
C THR A 74 7.96 14.81 3.22
N ARG A 75 7.66 15.03 4.51
CA ARG A 75 6.38 14.59 5.10
C ARG A 75 5.17 15.24 4.43
N ALA A 76 5.28 16.52 4.05
CA ALA A 76 4.20 17.22 3.35
C ALA A 76 3.90 16.57 1.99
N ALA A 77 4.92 16.21 1.22
CA ALA A 77 4.74 15.53 -0.06
C ALA A 77 4.07 14.16 0.11
N LEU A 78 4.43 13.40 1.16
CA LEU A 78 3.78 12.13 1.49
C LEU A 78 2.29 12.30 1.82
N GLN A 79 1.93 13.32 2.59
CA GLN A 79 0.53 13.60 2.91
C GLN A 79 -0.28 13.96 1.65
N VAL A 80 0.29 14.82 0.80
CA VAL A 80 -0.33 15.19 -0.49
C VAL A 80 -0.52 13.96 -1.38
N ALA A 81 0.51 13.11 -1.50
CA ALA A 81 0.43 11.87 -2.27
C ALA A 81 -0.68 10.95 -1.74
N ARG A 82 -0.88 10.88 -0.41
CA ARG A 82 -1.95 10.08 0.19
C ARG A 82 -3.32 10.60 -0.16
N THR A 83 -3.52 11.92 -0.09
CA THR A 83 -4.79 12.54 -0.54
C THR A 83 -5.04 12.27 -2.02
N GLN A 84 -4.01 12.34 -2.88
CA GLN A 84 -4.14 12.02 -4.30
C GLN A 84 -4.51 10.56 -4.53
N ALA A 85 -3.89 9.63 -3.81
CA ALA A 85 -4.19 8.21 -3.89
C ALA A 85 -5.63 7.89 -3.44
N SER A 86 -6.09 8.45 -2.33
CA SER A 86 -7.48 8.29 -1.89
C SER A 86 -8.48 8.90 -2.89
N GLN A 87 -8.16 10.05 -3.50
CA GLN A 87 -8.99 10.64 -4.56
C GLN A 87 -9.02 9.73 -5.79
N TRP A 88 -7.84 9.25 -6.20
CA TRP A 88 -7.67 8.33 -7.31
C TRP A 88 -8.54 7.07 -7.15
N ALA A 89 -8.53 6.49 -5.96
CA ALA A 89 -9.28 5.25 -5.71
C ALA A 89 -10.80 5.42 -5.78
N ARG A 90 -11.30 6.64 -5.55
CA ARG A 90 -12.75 6.94 -5.54
C ARG A 90 -13.26 7.48 -6.87
N ASN A 91 -12.66 8.57 -7.34
CA ASN A 91 -13.08 9.25 -8.57
C ASN A 91 -11.88 10.01 -9.17
N PRO A 92 -11.04 9.33 -9.97
CA PRO A 92 -9.82 9.91 -10.50
C PRO A 92 -10.11 10.90 -11.64
N GLY A 93 -9.40 12.04 -11.65
CA GLY A 93 -9.22 12.85 -12.84
C GLY A 93 -8.04 12.34 -13.68
N ASP A 94 -7.78 13.00 -14.82
CA ASP A 94 -6.72 12.60 -15.74
C ASP A 94 -5.34 12.57 -15.08
N VAL A 95 -5.03 13.55 -14.23
CA VAL A 95 -3.76 13.66 -13.51
C VAL A 95 -3.50 12.43 -12.64
N GLN A 96 -4.51 11.98 -11.88
CA GLN A 96 -4.35 10.81 -11.03
C GLN A 96 -4.21 9.53 -11.85
N ARG A 97 -4.91 9.43 -12.99
CA ARG A 97 -4.84 8.26 -13.90
C ARG A 97 -3.48 8.09 -14.56
N GLN A 98 -2.68 9.15 -14.70
CA GLN A 98 -1.32 9.06 -15.26
C GLN A 98 -0.38 8.12 -14.47
N PHE A 99 -0.68 7.89 -13.19
CA PHE A 99 0.11 7.05 -12.29
C PHE A 99 -0.55 5.69 -12.02
N GLU A 100 -1.66 5.40 -12.71
CA GLU A 100 -2.43 4.16 -12.57
C GLU A 100 -1.84 3.05 -13.42
N VAL A 101 -1.86 1.84 -12.86
CA VAL A 101 -1.57 0.60 -13.56
C VAL A 101 -2.75 -0.35 -13.34
N ALA A 102 -3.45 -0.69 -14.42
CA ALA A 102 -4.50 -1.70 -14.39
C ALA A 102 -3.90 -3.11 -14.45
N ILE A 103 -4.32 -3.98 -13.53
CA ILE A 103 -3.73 -5.31 -13.37
C ILE A 103 -4.62 -6.38 -13.97
N THR A 104 -5.83 -6.54 -13.43
CA THR A 104 -6.76 -7.58 -13.86
C THR A 104 -8.18 -7.28 -13.39
N PRO A 105 -9.22 -7.73 -14.12
CA PRO A 105 -10.58 -7.77 -13.60
C PRO A 105 -10.67 -8.66 -12.36
N VAL A 106 -11.45 -8.23 -11.38
CA VAL A 106 -11.77 -8.97 -10.16
C VAL A 106 -13.24 -8.75 -9.79
N GLU A 107 -13.90 -9.71 -9.16
CA GLU A 107 -15.23 -9.50 -8.60
C GLU A 107 -15.14 -8.85 -7.23
N GLN A 108 -14.23 -9.34 -6.39
CA GLN A 108 -14.05 -8.93 -5.00
C GLN A 108 -12.56 -8.87 -4.63
N TRP A 109 -12.25 -8.06 -3.63
CA TRP A 109 -10.94 -7.95 -2.99
C TRP A 109 -11.16 -8.02 -1.47
N SER A 110 -10.22 -8.61 -0.74
CA SER A 110 -10.03 -8.35 0.69
C SER A 110 -8.54 -8.33 1.05
N VAL A 111 -8.18 -7.50 2.02
CA VAL A 111 -6.85 -7.49 2.63
C VAL A 111 -7.01 -7.73 4.12
N LEU A 112 -6.26 -8.69 4.65
CA LEU A 112 -6.18 -8.96 6.08
C LEU A 112 -4.74 -8.74 6.56
N THR A 113 -4.60 -8.25 7.79
CA THR A 113 -3.31 -8.13 8.46
C THR A 113 -3.23 -9.09 9.64
N HIS A 114 -2.04 -9.59 9.92
CA HIS A 114 -1.77 -10.46 11.07
C HIS A 114 -0.84 -9.75 12.05
N ARG A 115 -1.25 -9.70 13.32
CA ARG A 115 -0.46 -9.20 14.45
C ARG A 115 -0.82 -9.97 15.71
N ASN A 116 0.15 -10.22 16.59
CA ASN A 116 -0.08 -10.85 17.89
C ASN A 116 -0.86 -12.18 17.83
N GLY A 117 -0.67 -12.97 16.77
CA GLY A 117 -1.34 -14.26 16.59
C GLY A 117 -2.78 -14.20 16.07
N ALA A 118 -3.28 -13.03 15.65
CA ALA A 118 -4.64 -12.87 15.14
C ALA A 118 -4.68 -12.17 13.77
N TRP A 119 -5.59 -12.62 12.91
CA TRP A 119 -5.93 -11.94 11.65
C TRP A 119 -7.01 -10.89 11.86
N SER A 120 -6.89 -9.75 11.20
CA SER A 120 -7.88 -8.67 11.21
C SER A 120 -8.11 -8.14 9.80
N VAL A 121 -9.33 -7.71 9.50
CA VAL A 121 -9.67 -7.11 8.18
C VAL A 121 -9.13 -5.69 8.12
N GLY A 122 -8.48 -5.36 7.01
CA GLY A 122 -7.85 -4.06 6.79
C GLY A 122 -6.46 -3.95 7.44
N ALA A 123 -5.71 -2.93 7.00
CA ALA A 123 -4.46 -2.51 7.60
C ALA A 123 -4.70 -1.22 8.40
N THR A 124 -5.36 -1.31 9.54
CA THR A 124 -5.39 -0.19 10.50
C THR A 124 -4.16 -0.31 11.39
N ALA A 125 -3.29 0.69 11.31
CA ALA A 125 -2.30 0.84 12.37
C ALA A 125 -3.04 1.24 13.63
N ASP A 126 -3.03 0.34 14.62
CA ASP A 126 -3.32 0.74 15.98
C ASP A 126 -2.32 1.84 16.32
N SER A 127 -2.83 3.04 16.56
CA SER A 127 -1.98 4.17 16.90
C SER A 127 -1.18 3.77 18.13
N ALA A 128 0.14 3.61 18.00
CA ALA A 128 1.00 3.57 19.16
C ALA A 128 0.61 4.80 20.00
N THR A 129 0.19 4.55 21.24
CA THR A 129 -0.23 5.58 22.18
C THR A 129 0.71 6.78 22.06
N PRO A 130 0.21 8.00 21.83
CA PRO A 130 1.08 9.15 21.82
C PRO A 130 1.66 9.25 23.23
N SER A 131 2.94 8.92 23.40
CA SER A 131 3.67 9.36 24.59
C SER A 131 3.54 10.87 24.62
N THR A 132 2.84 11.35 25.63
CA THR A 132 2.59 12.76 25.92
C THR A 132 3.94 13.44 26.16
N ALA A 133 4.54 13.96 25.09
CA ALA A 133 5.61 14.93 25.13
C ALA A 133 5.11 16.18 24.38
N PRO A 134 5.12 17.38 25.00
CA PRO A 134 4.54 18.55 24.38
C PRO A 134 5.50 19.18 23.34
N THR A 135 4.94 19.57 22.18
CA THR A 135 5.36 20.69 21.28
C THR A 135 6.59 20.43 20.35
N PRO A 136 6.76 21.11 19.17
CA PRO A 136 5.94 22.09 18.45
C PRO A 136 5.42 21.62 17.07
N ALA A 137 4.41 22.35 16.58
CA ALA A 137 4.06 22.43 15.18
C ALA A 137 5.22 23.10 14.38
N SER A 138 6.15 22.29 13.86
CA SER A 138 7.14 22.70 12.86
C SER A 138 7.78 21.44 12.27
N GLY A 139 7.36 21.03 11.07
CA GLY A 139 7.96 19.82 10.48
C GLY A 139 7.51 19.43 9.07
N ALA A 140 6.79 20.28 8.34
CA ALA A 140 6.36 19.99 6.97
C ALA A 140 7.55 19.75 6.01
N SER A 141 8.69 20.38 6.28
CA SER A 141 9.92 20.32 5.49
C SER A 141 11.00 19.39 6.07
N ALA A 142 10.71 18.67 7.17
CA ALA A 142 11.69 17.78 7.78
C ALA A 142 11.87 16.49 6.95
N PRO A 143 13.11 15.95 6.85
CA PRO A 143 13.35 14.60 6.35
C PRO A 143 12.54 13.58 7.15
N ILE A 144 12.15 12.48 6.51
CA ILE A 144 11.27 11.49 7.14
C ILE A 144 12.12 10.40 7.84
N PRO A 145 12.09 10.28 9.18
CA PRO A 145 12.81 9.23 9.90
C PRO A 145 12.05 7.89 9.89
N PRO A 146 12.74 6.74 9.86
CA PRO A 146 12.10 5.43 9.96
C PRO A 146 11.49 5.16 11.35
N ALA A 147 10.46 4.32 11.40
CA ALA A 147 9.76 3.84 12.58
C ALA A 147 9.69 2.30 12.61
N PRO A 148 9.44 1.67 13.77
CA PRO A 148 9.25 0.22 13.85
C PRO A 148 8.07 -0.23 12.98
N ALA A 149 8.24 -1.39 12.34
CA ALA A 149 7.34 -1.84 11.31
C ALA A 149 6.12 -2.58 11.94
N PRO A 150 4.87 -2.29 11.52
CA PRO A 150 3.69 -2.56 12.37
C PRO A 150 3.05 -3.98 12.32
N PHE A 151 3.31 -4.83 11.32
CA PHE A 151 2.60 -6.11 11.12
C PHE A 151 3.51 -7.29 10.75
N ASP A 152 3.11 -8.52 11.11
CA ASP A 152 3.90 -9.72 10.85
C ASP A 152 3.57 -10.37 9.49
N ALA A 153 2.32 -10.28 9.06
CA ALA A 153 1.88 -10.79 7.75
C ALA A 153 0.71 -9.99 7.17
N VAL A 154 0.54 -10.08 5.86
CA VAL A 154 -0.56 -9.49 5.08
C VAL A 154 -1.12 -10.56 4.15
N ARG A 155 -2.44 -10.76 4.15
CA ARG A 155 -3.14 -11.67 3.25
C ARG A 155 -3.94 -10.87 2.24
N LEU A 156 -3.70 -11.13 0.97
CA LEU A 156 -4.49 -10.67 -0.16
C LEU A 156 -5.46 -11.77 -0.58
N VAL A 157 -6.74 -11.44 -0.71
CA VAL A 157 -7.78 -12.31 -1.26
C VAL A 157 -8.40 -11.61 -2.46
N LEU A 158 -8.37 -12.26 -3.63
CA LEU A 158 -9.01 -11.77 -4.85
C LEU A 158 -10.00 -12.81 -5.36
N THR A 159 -11.24 -12.41 -5.61
CA THR A 159 -12.20 -13.25 -6.35
C THR A 159 -12.13 -12.86 -7.82
N LEU A 160 -11.77 -13.81 -8.68
CA LEU A 160 -11.61 -13.59 -10.12
C LEU A 160 -12.88 -13.97 -10.86
N PRO A 161 -13.31 -13.19 -11.88
CA PRO A 161 -14.54 -13.47 -12.62
C PRO A 161 -14.46 -14.81 -13.37
N PRO A 162 -15.60 -15.48 -13.58
CA PRO A 162 -15.66 -16.72 -14.35
C PRO A 162 -15.17 -16.50 -15.79
N GLY A 163 -14.57 -17.54 -16.38
CA GLY A 163 -14.01 -17.47 -17.74
C GLY A 163 -12.58 -16.90 -17.82
N SER A 164 -12.01 -16.42 -16.71
CA SER A 164 -10.57 -16.21 -16.59
C SER A 164 -9.86 -17.55 -16.38
N ALA A 165 -8.61 -17.69 -16.87
CA ALA A 165 -7.86 -18.95 -16.81
C ALA A 165 -7.63 -19.52 -15.38
N LEU A 166 -7.91 -18.72 -14.34
CA LEU A 166 -7.74 -19.04 -12.92
C LEU A 166 -9.00 -18.69 -12.09
N GLY A 167 -10.19 -18.70 -12.70
CA GLY A 167 -11.43 -18.26 -12.05
C GLY A 167 -11.65 -18.81 -10.63
N GLY A 168 -12.33 -18.04 -9.78
CA GLY A 168 -12.54 -18.35 -8.36
C GLY A 168 -11.69 -17.50 -7.41
N THR A 169 -11.54 -17.95 -6.17
CA THR A 169 -10.86 -17.19 -5.12
C THR A 169 -9.37 -17.52 -5.05
N LEU A 170 -8.53 -16.50 -5.23
CA LEU A 170 -7.09 -16.53 -5.04
C LEU A 170 -6.73 -15.94 -3.69
N THR A 171 -5.98 -16.70 -2.88
CA THR A 171 -5.38 -16.22 -1.62
C THR A 171 -3.87 -16.17 -1.73
N ARG A 172 -3.27 -15.06 -1.29
CA ARG A 172 -1.83 -14.84 -1.24
C ARG A 172 -1.44 -14.23 0.09
N ASP A 173 -0.58 -14.96 0.80
CA ASP A 173 -0.02 -14.51 2.07
C ASP A 173 1.39 -13.98 1.84
N TRP A 174 1.64 -12.79 2.35
CA TRP A 174 2.96 -12.20 2.48
C TRP A 174 3.32 -12.20 3.96
N MET A 175 4.53 -12.65 4.28
CA MET A 175 5.08 -12.60 5.64
C MET A 175 6.28 -11.68 5.62
N ARG A 176 6.44 -10.87 6.67
CA ARG A 176 7.63 -10.05 6.80
C ARG A 176 8.84 -10.96 6.96
N GLY A 177 9.74 -10.93 5.99
CA GLY A 177 11.04 -11.56 6.15
C GLY A 177 11.75 -10.93 7.33
N THR A 178 12.12 -11.73 8.33
CA THR A 178 13.00 -11.32 9.43
C THR A 178 14.45 -11.22 8.94
N LEU A 179 14.67 -10.50 7.84
CA LEU A 179 16.01 -10.06 7.48
C LEU A 179 16.33 -8.88 8.41
N GLY A 180 16.80 -9.21 9.62
CA GLY A 180 17.69 -8.29 10.33
C GLY A 180 18.84 -7.94 9.38
N PRO A 181 19.40 -6.71 9.44
CA PRO A 181 20.56 -6.38 8.63
C PRO A 181 21.63 -7.46 8.84
N GLY A 182 21.87 -8.24 7.79
CA GLY A 182 22.93 -9.23 7.77
C GLY A 182 24.25 -8.53 8.03
N ARG A 183 25.05 -9.15 8.89
CA ARG A 183 26.38 -8.74 9.34
C ARG A 183 27.31 -8.27 8.22
#